data_AF-W1YP06-F1
#
_entry.id   AF-W1YP06-F1
#
_cell.length_a   1.000
_cell.length_b   1.000
_cell.length_c   1.000
_cell.angle_alpha   90.00
_cell.angle_beta   90.00
_cell.angle_gamma   90.00
#
_symmetry.space_group_name_H-M   'P 1'
#
loop_
_entity.id
_entity.type
_entity.pdbx_description
1 polymer ?
#
loop_
_entity_poly.entity_id
_entity_poly.type
_entity_poly.pdbx_seq_one_letter_code
_entity_poly.pdbx_strand_id
1 'polypeptide(L)' 'FLVMRALGEVMLSNLEYRSFADVAHDLIGPWAGYMTGWTYYFCWLVTAVAEVVVITGYVRFWWPPLPLWIPPVVAVVVL' A
#
# COMPACT_ATOMS: atom_id res chain seq x y z
N PHE A 1 4.74 -1.33 19.31
CA PHE A 1 6.07 -1.22 19.92
C PHE A 1 6.82 -2.56 19.93
N LEU A 2 6.30 -3.61 20.58
CA LEU A 2 6.94 -4.94 20.60
C LEU A 2 7.17 -5.55 19.21
N VAL A 3 6.16 -5.47 18.33
CA VAL A 3 6.22 -6.00 16.96
C VAL A 3 7.32 -5.33 16.15
N MET A 4 7.39 -3.99 16.17
CA MET A 4 8.41 -3.23 15.44
C MET A 4 9.83 -3.45 15.99
N ARG A 5 9.99 -3.70 17.29
CA ARG A 5 11.31 -4.01 17.89
C ARG A 5 11.80 -5.39 17.49
N ALA A 6 10.95 -6.41 17.60
CA ALA A 6 11.28 -7.78 17.18
C ALA A 6 11.61 -7.84 15.68
N LEU A 7 10.86 -7.07 14.87
CA LEU A 7 11.14 -6.91 13.44
C LEU A 7 12.50 -6.30 13.14
N GLY A 8 12.87 -5.25 13.88
CA GLY A 8 14.19 -4.62 13.74
C GLY A 8 15.33 -5.58 14.10
N GLU A 9 15.18 -6.40 15.13
CA GLU A 9 16.18 -7.40 15.52
C GLU A 9 16.34 -8.52 14.48
N VAL A 10 15.24 -8.95 13.82
CA VAL A 10 15.29 -9.96 12.76
C VAL A 10 15.90 -9.43 11.46
N MET A 11 15.62 -8.19 11.08
CA MET A 11 16.26 -7.56 9.91
C MET A 11 17.76 -7.31 10.12
N LEU A 12 18.20 -7.08 11.36
CA LEU A 12 19.61 -6.92 11.71
C LEU A 12 20.37 -8.26 11.82
N SER A 13 19.68 -9.39 12.02
CA SER A 13 20.34 -10.71 12.13
C SER A 13 20.68 -11.31 10.76
N ASN A 14 19.97 -10.93 9.70
CA ASN A 14 20.25 -11.42 8.34
C ASN A 14 19.94 -10.34 7.28
N LEU A 15 20.99 -9.80 6.67
CA LEU A 15 20.93 -8.69 5.70
C LEU A 15 20.46 -9.12 4.28
N GLU A 16 20.26 -10.41 4.04
CA GLU A 16 19.70 -10.88 2.76
C GLU A 16 18.18 -10.67 2.64
N TYR A 17 17.47 -10.42 3.75
CA TYR A 17 16.04 -10.15 3.72
C TYR A 17 15.76 -8.75 3.16
N ARG A 18 15.28 -8.72 1.91
CA ARG A 18 14.96 -7.49 1.20
C ARG A 18 13.54 -6.97 1.49
N SER A 19 12.64 -7.83 1.96
CA SER A 19 11.27 -7.45 2.30
C SER A 19 10.74 -8.19 3.53
N PHE A 20 9.74 -7.61 4.19
CA PHE A 20 9.02 -8.25 5.29
C PHE A 20 8.36 -9.58 4.86
N ALA A 21 8.00 -9.70 3.58
CA ALA A 21 7.44 -10.93 3.03
C ALA A 21 8.47 -12.06 2.96
N ASP A 22 9.76 -11.76 2.71
CA ASP A 22 10.84 -12.75 2.70
C ASP A 22 11.14 -13.26 4.11
N VAL A 23 11.12 -12.36 5.10
CA VAL A 23 11.25 -12.73 6.52
C VAL A 23 10.09 -13.65 6.94
N ALA A 24 8.86 -13.31 6.54
CA ALA A 24 7.68 -14.12 6.85
C ALA A 24 7.71 -15.48 6.12
N HIS A 25 8.22 -15.52 4.89
CA HIS A 25 8.41 -16.74 4.11
C HIS A 25 9.36 -17.73 4.79
N ASP A 26 10.51 -17.25 5.28
CA ASP A 26 11.55 -18.11 5.86
C ASP A 26 11.32 -18.48 7.32
N LEU A 27 10.74 -17.59 8.15
CA LEU A 27 10.50 -17.89 9.58
C LEU A 27 9.21 -18.67 9.85
N ILE A 28 8.14 -18.38 9.10
CA ILE A 28 6.79 -18.92 9.39
C ILE A 28 6.38 -19.96 8.33
N GLY A 29 6.98 -19.88 7.14
CA GLY A 29 6.78 -20.79 6.02
C GLY A 29 6.25 -20.09 4.77
N PRO A 30 6.29 -20.77 3.62
CA PRO A 30 6.02 -20.16 2.31
C PRO A 30 4.63 -19.51 2.20
N TRP A 31 3.66 -19.99 2.98
CA TRP A 31 2.30 -19.46 3.01
C TRP A 31 2.20 -18.06 3.65
N ALA A 32 3.04 -17.78 4.64
CA ALA A 32 3.06 -16.48 5.33
C ALA A 32 3.68 -15.38 4.47
N GLY A 33 4.70 -15.71 3.67
CA GLY A 33 5.23 -14.83 2.62
C GLY A 33 4.17 -14.48 1.57
N TYR A 34 3.37 -15.46 1.14
CA TYR A 34 2.27 -15.23 0.20
C TYR A 34 1.18 -14.31 0.77
N MET A 35 0.73 -14.53 2.00
CA MET A 35 -0.28 -13.68 2.64
C MET A 35 0.20 -12.24 2.86
N THR A 36 1.46 -12.07 3.27
CA THR A 36 2.04 -10.74 3.51
C THR A 36 2.21 -9.96 2.20
N GLY A 37 2.69 -10.61 1.13
CA GLY A 37 2.75 -10.02 -0.20
C GLY A 37 1.35 -9.63 -0.74
N TRP A 38 0.37 -10.52 -0.59
CA TRP A 38 -1.01 -10.26 -1.02
C TRP A 38 -1.66 -9.11 -0.27
N THR A 39 -1.46 -9.05 1.05
CA THR A 39 -1.98 -7.96 1.89
C THR A 39 -1.34 -6.62 1.54
N TYR A 40 -0.04 -6.61 1.22
CA TYR A 40 0.65 -5.42 0.76
C TYR A 40 0.06 -4.89 -0.56
N TYR A 41 -0.13 -5.76 -1.53
CA TYR A 41 -0.77 -5.40 -2.81
C TYR A 41 -2.20 -4.90 -2.61
N PHE A 42 -2.98 -5.58 -1.75
CA PHE A 42 -4.34 -5.17 -1.44
C PHE A 42 -4.40 -3.80 -0.75
N CYS A 43 -3.48 -3.54 0.19
CA CYS A 43 -3.36 -2.23 0.84
C CYS A 43 -3.10 -1.14 -0.20
N TRP A 44 -2.17 -1.39 -1.13
CA TRP A 44 -1.89 -0.48 -2.25
C TRP A 44 -3.11 -0.22 -3.13
N LEU A 45 -3.86 -1.27 -3.46
CA LEU A 45 -5.09 -1.14 -4.25
C LEU A 45 -6.15 -0.31 -3.54
N VAL A 46 -6.34 -0.51 -2.23
CA VAL A 46 -7.29 0.27 -1.42
C VAL A 46 -6.84 1.74 -1.32
N THR A 47 -5.54 1.99 -1.12
CA THR A 47 -4.98 3.35 -1.09
C THR A 47 -5.23 4.08 -2.41
N ALA A 48 -4.95 3.45 -3.56
CA ALA A 48 -5.19 4.05 -4.86
C ALA A 48 -6.67 4.44 -5.07
N VAL A 49 -7.60 3.57 -4.67
CA VAL A 49 -9.04 3.88 -4.72
C VAL A 49 -9.40 5.04 -3.80
N ALA A 50 -8.85 5.06 -2.58
CA ALA A 50 -9.09 6.13 -1.62
C ALA A 50 -8.61 7.49 -2.15
N GLU A 51 -7.44 7.55 -2.78
CA GLU A 51 -6.90 8.78 -3.38
C GLU A 51 -7.82 9.32 -4.48
N VAL A 52 -8.31 8.45 -5.38
CA VAL A 52 -9.24 8.85 -6.46
C VAL A 52 -10.55 9.41 -5.88
N VAL A 53 -11.08 8.79 -4.82
CA VAL A 53 -12.30 9.26 -4.15
C VAL A 53 -12.09 10.64 -3.52
N VAL A 54 -10.97 10.84 -2.85
CA VAL A 54 -10.61 12.12 -2.21
C VAL A 54 -10.47 13.23 -3.25
N ILE A 55 -9.77 12.99 -4.36
CA ILE A 55 -9.58 13.96 -5.44
C ILE A 55 -10.92 14.33 -6.08
N THR A 56 -11.78 13.33 -6.33
CA THR A 56 -13.13 13.56 -6.86
C THR A 56 -13.96 14.42 -5.91
N GLY A 57 -13.87 14.18 -4.60
CA GLY A 57 -14.51 14.99 -3.57
C GLY A 57 -14.03 16.44 -3.55
N TYR A 58 -12.71 16.66 -3.61
CA TYR A 58 -12.13 18.00 -3.62
C TYR A 58 -12.51 18.81 -4.86
N VAL A 59 -12.45 18.21 -6.05
CA VAL A 59 -12.80 18.94 -7.28
C VAL A 59 -14.29 19.28 -7.31
N ARG A 60 -15.16 18.40 -6.82
CA ARG A 60 -16.59 18.71 -6.69
C ARG A 60 -16.88 19.83 -5.69
N PHE A 61 -16.08 19.95 -4.63
CA PHE A 61 -16.21 21.03 -3.64
C PHE A 61 -15.79 22.40 -4.20
N TRP A 62 -14.66 22.46 -4.93
CA TRP A 62 -14.14 23.72 -5.48
C TRP A 62 -14.79 24.13 -6.81
N TRP A 63 -15.14 23.17 -7.66
CA TRP A 63 -15.74 23.40 -8.98
C TRP A 63 -16.94 22.48 -9.25
N PRO A 64 -18.14 22.88 -8.81
CA PRO A 64 -19.39 22.16 -9.07
C PRO A 64 -19.73 21.91 -10.57
N PRO A 65 -19.37 22.79 -11.53
CA PRO A 65 -19.76 22.58 -12.93
C PRO A 65 -18.81 21.69 -13.73
N LEU A 66 -17.70 21.21 -13.16
CA LEU A 66 -16.76 20.38 -13.90
C LEU A 66 -17.28 18.94 -14.10
N PRO A 67 -17.11 18.36 -15.30
CA PRO A 67 -17.49 16.98 -15.57
C PRO A 67 -16.73 16.00 -14.66
N LEU A 68 -17.45 15.07 -14.04
CA LEU A 68 -16.95 14.12 -13.03
C LEU A 68 -15.81 13.19 -13.50
N TRP A 69 -15.54 13.17 -14.79
CA TRP A 69 -14.63 12.25 -15.48
C TRP A 69 -13.22 12.83 -15.66
N ILE A 70 -13.05 14.14 -15.49
CA ILE A 70 -11.74 14.80 -15.60
C ILE A 70 -10.87 14.58 -14.34
N PRO A 71 -11.39 14.73 -13.11
CA PRO A 71 -10.58 14.57 -11.89
C PRO A 71 -9.94 13.17 -11.73
N PRO A 72 -10.67 12.06 -11.95
CA PRO A 72 -10.09 10.73 -11.86
C PRO A 72 -9.02 10.48 -12.92
N VAL A 73 -9.22 10.96 -14.15
CA VAL A 73 -8.27 10.76 -15.26
C VAL A 73 -6.98 11.53 -15.01
N VAL A 74 -7.04 12.75 -14.50
CA VAL A 74 -5.83 13.52 -14.14
C VAL A 74 -5.11 12.87 -12.96
N ALA A 75 -5.84 12.40 -11.94
CA ALA A 75 -5.24 11.69 -10.81
C ALA A 75 -4.46 10.45 -11.25
N VAL A 76 -5.04 9.64 -12.14
CA VAL A 76 -4.41 8.40 -12.66
C VAL A 76 -3.23 8.68 -13.59
N VAL A 77 -3.19 9.83 -14.27
CA VAL A 77 -2.09 10.21 -15.19
C VAL A 77 -0.90 10.83 -14.46
N VAL A 78 -1.12 11.46 -13.30
CA VAL A 78 -0.06 12.12 -12.52
C VAL A 78 0.67 11.14 -11.59
N LEU A 79 0.00 10.09 -11.14
CA LEU A 79 0.55 8.98 -10.34
C LEU A 79 1.32 7.96 -11.19
#